data_AF-A0A946VXB4-F1
#
_entry.id   AF-A0A946VXB4-F1
#
_cell.length_a   1.000
_cell.length_b   1.000
_cell.length_c   1.000
_cell.angle_alpha   90.00
_cell.angle_beta   90.00
_cell.angle_gamma   90.00
#
_symmetry.space_group_name_H-M   'P 1'
#
loop_
_entity.id
_entity.type
_entity.pdbx_description
1 polymer ?
#
loop_
_entity_poly.entity_id
_entity_poly.type
_entity_poly.pdbx_seq_one_letter_code
_entity_poly.pdbx_strand_id
1 'polypeptide(L)' 'GYKRKSAHKSHILTKMTTKRKRQLRGTSIVDAADKPLIDKMLRNN' A
#
# COMPACT_ATOMS: atom_id res chain seq x y z
N GLY A 1 10.83 7.80 4.25
CA GLY A 1 9.37 7.63 4.39
C GLY A 1 9.00 6.20 4.06
N TYR A 2 8.05 5.62 4.78
CA TYR A 2 7.68 4.21 4.61
C TYR A 2 7.04 3.95 3.24
N LYS A 3 7.46 2.87 2.56
CA LYS A 3 6.85 2.40 1.30
C LYS A 3 5.83 1.31 1.63
N ARG A 4 4.67 1.34 0.97
CA ARG A 4 3.64 0.30 1.07
C ARG A 4 3.18 -0.20 -0.29
N LYS A 5 2.63 -1.41 -0.33
CA LYS A 5 1.89 -1.94 -1.49
C LYS A 5 0.44 -1.45 -1.45
N SER A 6 -0.24 -1.57 -2.59
CA SER A 6 -1.68 -1.26 -2.69
C SER A 6 -2.51 -2.48 -2.28
N ALA A 7 -3.63 -2.22 -1.58
CA ALA A 7 -4.60 -3.26 -1.21
C ALA A 7 -5.47 -3.69 -2.42
N HIS A 8 -6.30 -4.72 -2.22
CA HIS A 8 -7.30 -5.22 -3.17
C HIS A 8 -6.74 -5.86 -4.45
N LYS A 9 -5.56 -6.50 -4.38
CA LYS A 9 -4.99 -7.26 -5.51
C LYS A 9 -4.50 -8.65 -5.07
N SER A 10 -5.41 -9.44 -4.48
CA SER A 10 -5.06 -10.74 -3.88
C SER A 10 -5.69 -11.95 -4.60
N HIS A 11 -7.03 -12.10 -4.59
CA HIS A 11 -7.69 -13.33 -5.10
C HIS A 11 -8.91 -13.08 -6.00
N ILE A 12 -9.75 -12.06 -5.74
CA ILE A 12 -10.87 -11.69 -6.64
C ILE A 12 -10.37 -10.72 -7.73
N LEU A 13 -9.59 -11.24 -8.68
CA LEU A 13 -8.99 -10.44 -9.76
C LEU A 13 -9.75 -10.52 -11.09
N THR A 14 -10.68 -11.45 -11.20
CA THR A 14 -11.51 -11.69 -12.38
C THR A 14 -12.53 -10.57 -12.58
N LYS A 15 -13.09 -10.04 -11.48
CA LYS A 15 -14.04 -8.91 -11.49
C LYS A 15 -13.38 -7.53 -11.73
N MET A 16 -12.05 -7.47 -11.78
CA MET A 16 -11.32 -6.20 -11.91
C MET A 16 -10.83 -5.99 -13.34
N THR A 17 -11.00 -4.77 -13.85
CA THR A 17 -10.41 -4.39 -15.14
C THR A 17 -8.88 -4.46 -15.11
N THR A 18 -8.26 -4.69 -16.26
CA THR A 18 -6.80 -4.74 -16.40
C THR A 18 -6.15 -3.40 -16.01
N LYS A 19 -6.79 -2.27 -16.32
CA LYS A 19 -6.37 -0.92 -15.90
C LYS A 19 -6.30 -0.80 -14.38
N ARG A 20 -7.34 -1.21 -13.66
CA ARG A 20 -7.35 -1.18 -12.19
C ARG A 20 -6.26 -2.07 -11.61
N LYS A 21 -6.11 -3.30 -12.14
CA LYS A 21 -5.02 -4.21 -11.73
C LYS A 21 -3.62 -3.64 -11.98
N ARG A 22 -3.42 -2.80 -13.01
CA ARG A 22 -2.14 -2.13 -13.33
C ARG A 22 -1.83 -1.01 -12.34
N GLN A 23 -2.80 -0.17 -12.01
CA GLN A 23 -2.62 0.92 -11.05
C GLN A 23 -2.26 0.40 -9.64
N LEU A 24 -2.77 -0.78 -9.26
CA LEU A 24 -2.48 -1.41 -7.97
C LEU A 24 -1.15 -2.20 -7.91
N ARG A 25 -0.34 -2.26 -8.99
CA ARG A 25 0.93 -3.02 -8.99
C ARG A 25 2.07 -2.32 -8.24
N GLY A 26 2.07 -0.99 -8.26
CA GLY A 26 3.14 -0.16 -7.73
C GLY A 26 3.19 -0.12 -6.20
N THR A 27 4.28 0.43 -5.69
CA THR A 27 4.41 0.86 -4.29
C THR A 27 4.15 2.35 -4.19
N SER A 28 3.44 2.78 -3.16
CA SER A 28 3.27 4.18 -2.80
C SER A 28 3.97 4.50 -1.49
N ILE A 29 4.23 5.79 -1.26
CA ILE A 29 4.71 6.29 0.03
C ILE A 29 3.51 6.38 0.98
N VAL A 30 3.73 6.10 2.26
CA VAL A 30 2.73 6.29 3.32
C VAL A 30 2.49 7.78 3.55
N ASP A 31 1.23 8.13 3.77
CA ASP A 31 0.81 9.50 4.03
C ASP A 31 1.46 10.04 5.32
N ALA A 32 1.66 11.34 5.39
CA ALA A 32 2.24 12.01 6.56
C ALA A 32 1.42 11.77 7.83
N ALA A 33 0.09 11.65 7.72
CA ALA A 33 -0.80 11.40 8.86
C ALA A 33 -0.52 10.06 9.57
N ASP A 34 -0.12 9.02 8.81
CA ASP A 34 0.11 7.68 9.37
C ASP A 34 1.53 7.46 9.90
N LYS A 35 2.49 8.35 9.54
CA LYS A 35 3.91 8.20 9.92
C LYS A 35 4.13 8.07 11.44
N PRO A 36 3.54 8.91 12.32
CA PRO A 36 3.79 8.83 13.76
C PRO A 36 3.38 7.49 14.39
N LEU A 37 2.30 6.89 13.87
CA LEU A 37 1.83 5.58 14.33
C LEU A 37 2.79 4.48 13.90
N ILE A 38 3.32 4.56 12.68
CA ILE A 38 4.31 3.60 12.18
C ILE A 38 5.64 3.73 12.94
N ASP A 39 6.09 4.96 13.22
CA ASP A 39 7.29 5.21 14.02
C ASP A 39 7.16 4.60 15.43
N LYS A 40 5.96 4.72 16.04
CA LYS A 40 5.66 4.08 17.33
C LYS A 40 5.64 2.55 17.26
N MET A 41 5.25 1.97 16.13
CA MET A 41 5.20 0.51 15.92
C MET A 41 6.59 -0.07 15.67
N LEU A 42 7.44 0.66 14.93
CA LEU A 42 8.77 0.22 14.49
C LEU A 42 9.88 0.94 15.27
N ARG A 43 9.81 0.89 16.60
CA ARG A 43 10.68 1.63 17.57
C ARG A 43 12.21 1.44 17.43
N ASN A 44 12.66 0.55 16.54
CA ASN A 44 14.06 0.16 16.38
C ASN A 44 14.70 0.68 15.08
N ASN A 45 14.14 1.71 14.44
CA ASN A 45 14.76 2.40 13.31
C ASN A 45 15.25 3.79 13.68
#